data_AF-A0ABD5QKI5-F1
#
_entry.id   AF-A0ABD5QKI5-F1
#
_cell.length_a   1.000
_cell.length_b   1.000
_cell.length_c   1.000
_cell.angle_alpha   90.00
_cell.angle_beta   90.00
_cell.angle_gamma   90.00
#
_symmetry.space_group_name_H-M   'P 1'
#
loop_
_entity.id
_entity.type
_entity.pdbx_description
1 polymer ?
#
loop_
_entity_poly.entity_id
_entity_poly.type
_entity_poly.pdbx_seq_one_letter_code
_entity_poly.pdbx_strand_id
1 'polypeptide(L)'
;MVDPRNTTRDAYLIAAIPTQYTTSEIVQLFARGYDRYLVDGEPDPETVLSDVERFVTGAFEPAQRERTLERSFVDRPATLVLLATIGTICVMEHFRFENTPVRRNQVIHHIRELFANNLLSLIREYDDPTLYQDIAEVLYGKPPSEDGPHPGRVCTDVTTMSQSSTDGFDDEFKEDTLYIEIPMAAASRACLTRTTDEATSAEETGEIRTQLANNSLYIPIEDFETDYQEYAETGFSSLRSVQEDELGEDERSWLTANETAISDRIERAIRGGHYEKLWQNWDQGQRLVRLLRSAISASPNIQVGEFHTSKELYDALEAYDPETNGEEAQLRQLSNHRSVAKTLANNESHQSITIERSGRVNTYQIAHSSSGARPIEVDDLEDLFELPCLAALDERLQEEKPVRKDLFNIVRMVMWLPQYQDASLEETIDDLQNLFSRWPWHDPEITEYQIKYEARRGERGIGPEGTTPLPMNCDNDDMQRYCIGQDQCPYSIYGSLPFPDDMYDQLDGNDDWF
;
A
#
# COMPACT_ATOMS: atom_id res chain seq x y z
N MET A 1 2.50 25.85 20.14
CA MET A 1 1.11 25.47 19.88
C MET A 1 0.71 26.30 18.68
N VAL A 2 0.62 25.63 17.55
CA VAL A 2 0.27 26.24 16.26
C VAL A 2 -1.25 26.18 16.19
N ASP A 3 -1.93 27.29 15.89
CA ASP A 3 -3.39 27.30 15.82
C ASP A 3 -3.77 27.67 14.38
N PRO A 4 -4.21 26.70 13.56
CA PRO A 4 -4.56 26.95 12.17
C PRO A 4 -5.76 27.88 12.04
N ARG A 5 -6.51 28.21 13.09
CA ARG A 5 -7.56 29.24 13.03
C ARG A 5 -6.99 30.66 13.17
N ASN A 6 -5.80 30.82 13.75
CA ASN A 6 -5.21 32.12 14.03
C ASN A 6 -4.38 32.68 12.86
N THR A 7 -3.71 31.84 12.06
CA THR A 7 -2.94 32.32 10.90
C THR A 7 -3.12 31.46 9.66
N THR A 8 -3.10 32.07 8.48
CA THR A 8 -3.19 31.34 7.19
C THR A 8 -1.99 30.43 6.97
N ARG A 9 -0.78 30.86 7.38
CA ARG A 9 0.45 30.07 7.27
C ARG A 9 0.36 28.76 8.06
N ASP A 10 -0.19 28.81 9.27
CA ASP A 10 -0.36 27.62 10.12
C ASP A 10 -1.31 26.60 9.47
N ALA A 11 -2.36 27.06 8.79
CA ALA A 11 -3.25 26.18 8.04
C ALA A 11 -2.55 25.52 6.84
N TYR A 12 -1.64 26.22 6.19
CA TYR A 12 -0.79 25.65 5.14
C TYR A 12 0.16 24.58 5.68
N LEU A 13 0.83 24.88 6.80
CA LEU A 13 1.76 23.94 7.42
C LEU A 13 1.07 22.65 7.87
N ILE A 14 -0.04 22.77 8.58
CA ILE A 14 -0.77 21.59 9.08
C ILE A 14 -1.32 20.76 7.92
N ALA A 15 -1.78 21.41 6.84
CA ALA A 15 -2.20 20.70 5.64
C ALA A 15 -1.04 19.98 4.93
N ALA A 16 0.14 20.61 4.86
CA ALA A 16 1.29 20.09 4.11
C ALA A 16 2.08 19.01 4.85
N ILE A 17 2.32 19.19 6.14
CA ILE A 17 3.12 18.26 6.96
C ILE A 17 2.37 17.85 8.25
N PRO A 18 1.17 17.25 8.13
CA PRO A 18 0.28 16.93 9.25
C PRO A 18 0.92 15.99 10.28
N THR A 19 1.89 15.17 9.87
CA THR A 19 2.63 14.24 10.75
C THR A 19 3.42 14.96 11.86
N GLN A 20 3.70 16.25 11.70
CA GLN A 20 4.39 17.08 12.69
C GLN A 20 3.44 17.73 13.71
N TYR A 21 2.12 17.51 13.58
CA TYR A 21 1.10 18.17 14.37
C TYR A 21 0.22 17.19 15.13
N THR A 22 -0.38 17.68 16.20
CA THR A 22 -1.27 16.88 17.05
C THR A 22 -2.66 16.73 16.42
N THR A 23 -3.39 15.68 16.82
CA THR A 23 -4.81 15.49 16.47
C THR A 23 -5.62 16.75 16.70
N SER A 24 -5.46 17.43 17.85
CA SER A 24 -6.19 18.66 18.16
C SER A 24 -5.91 19.81 17.19
N GLU A 25 -4.69 19.93 16.67
CA GLU A 25 -4.33 20.97 15.69
C GLU A 25 -4.93 20.63 14.32
N ILE A 26 -4.95 19.36 13.93
CA ILE A 26 -5.61 18.88 12.71
C ILE A 26 -7.14 19.10 12.79
N VAL A 27 -7.77 18.83 13.94
CA VAL A 27 -9.20 19.12 14.16
C VAL A 27 -9.52 20.61 14.01
N GLN A 28 -8.63 21.49 14.49
CA GLN A 28 -8.79 22.92 14.30
C GLN A 28 -8.69 23.33 12.82
N LEU A 29 -7.87 22.63 12.02
CA LEU A 29 -7.80 22.82 10.58
C LEU A 29 -9.11 22.42 9.90
N PHE A 30 -9.70 21.28 10.26
CA PHE A 30 -11.01 20.87 9.71
C PHE A 30 -12.09 21.88 10.01
N ALA A 31 -12.17 22.35 11.25
CA ALA A 31 -13.14 23.37 11.62
C ALA A 31 -12.96 24.67 10.84
N ARG A 32 -11.72 25.10 10.59
CA ARG A 32 -11.45 26.24 9.69
C ARG A 32 -11.94 25.97 8.25
N GLY A 33 -11.90 24.71 7.81
CA GLY A 33 -12.50 24.28 6.55
C GLY A 33 -14.02 24.44 6.56
N TYR A 34 -14.68 23.94 7.62
CA TYR A 34 -16.14 24.02 7.81
C TYR A 34 -16.64 25.47 7.95
N ASP A 35 -15.84 26.40 8.47
CA ASP A 35 -16.20 27.82 8.54
C ASP A 35 -16.57 28.43 7.16
N ARG A 36 -16.09 27.84 6.06
CA ARG A 36 -16.48 28.24 4.70
C ARG A 36 -17.94 27.93 4.38
N TYR A 37 -18.50 26.91 5.02
CA TYR A 37 -19.81 26.34 4.77
C TYR A 37 -20.83 26.72 5.84
N LEU A 38 -20.63 27.87 6.49
CA LEU A 38 -21.60 28.48 7.38
C LEU A 38 -22.45 29.50 6.61
N VAL A 39 -23.76 29.28 6.59
CA VAL A 39 -24.75 30.23 6.05
C VAL A 39 -25.52 30.82 7.21
N ASP A 40 -25.41 32.13 7.41
CA ASP A 40 -26.00 32.84 8.56
C ASP A 40 -25.61 32.26 9.94
N GLY A 41 -24.43 31.62 10.02
CA GLY A 41 -23.91 31.01 11.24
C GLY A 41 -24.33 29.56 11.46
N GLU A 42 -25.12 28.99 10.55
CA GLU A 42 -25.57 27.59 10.60
C GLU A 42 -24.82 26.73 9.57
N PRO A 43 -24.53 25.44 9.86
CA PRO A 43 -23.90 24.52 8.91
C PRO A 43 -24.74 24.32 7.65
N ASP A 44 -24.09 24.34 6.48
CA ASP A 44 -24.68 24.02 5.17
C ASP A 44 -24.08 22.71 4.62
N PRO A 45 -24.56 21.54 5.11
CA PRO A 45 -24.00 20.23 4.73
C PRO A 45 -24.25 19.87 3.27
N GLU A 46 -25.29 20.42 2.63
CA GLU A 46 -25.59 20.17 1.22
C GLU A 46 -24.52 20.80 0.31
N THR A 47 -24.08 22.03 0.60
CA THR A 47 -22.99 22.67 -0.15
C THR A 47 -21.65 21.97 0.09
N VAL A 48 -21.38 21.53 1.33
CA VAL A 48 -20.18 20.71 1.62
C VAL A 48 -20.18 19.45 0.75
N LEU A 49 -21.27 18.70 0.77
CA LEU A 49 -21.39 17.45 0.02
C LEU A 49 -21.26 17.68 -1.49
N SER A 50 -21.88 18.73 -2.03
CA SER A 50 -21.76 19.06 -3.45
C SER A 50 -20.33 19.37 -3.88
N ASP A 51 -19.56 20.08 -3.04
CA ASP A 51 -18.15 20.35 -3.29
C ASP A 51 -17.29 19.08 -3.14
N VAL A 52 -17.60 18.21 -2.18
CA VAL A 52 -16.96 16.89 -2.00
C VAL A 52 -17.17 16.03 -3.25
N GLU A 53 -18.41 15.92 -3.72
CA GLU A 53 -18.77 15.20 -4.93
C GLU A 53 -18.00 15.73 -6.15
N ARG A 54 -17.94 17.05 -6.31
CA ARG A 54 -17.18 17.69 -7.40
C ARG A 54 -15.69 17.38 -7.32
N PHE A 55 -15.10 17.41 -6.13
CA PHE A 55 -13.69 17.11 -5.93
C PHE A 55 -13.37 15.65 -6.26
N VAL A 56 -14.12 14.71 -5.68
CA VAL A 56 -13.90 13.28 -5.89
C VAL A 56 -14.18 12.86 -7.33
N THR A 57 -15.24 13.37 -7.96
CA THR A 57 -15.51 13.09 -9.37
C THR A 57 -14.41 13.63 -10.29
N GLY A 58 -13.78 14.75 -9.92
CA GLY A 58 -12.61 15.29 -10.60
C GLY A 58 -11.39 14.37 -10.53
N ALA A 59 -11.18 13.67 -9.41
CA ALA A 59 -10.08 12.71 -9.27
C ALA A 59 -10.13 11.56 -10.30
N PHE A 60 -11.32 11.20 -10.80
CA PHE A 60 -11.45 10.22 -11.89
C PHE A 60 -10.88 10.70 -13.23
N GLU A 61 -10.58 11.99 -13.40
CA GLU A 61 -10.10 12.57 -14.65
C GLU A 61 -8.58 12.80 -14.62
N PRO A 62 -7.79 12.07 -15.44
CA PRO A 62 -6.34 12.22 -15.49
C PRO A 62 -5.87 13.66 -15.68
N ALA A 63 -6.54 14.38 -16.59
CA ALA A 63 -6.22 15.77 -16.89
C ALA A 63 -6.39 16.73 -15.69
N GLN A 64 -7.22 16.37 -14.71
CA GLN A 64 -7.45 17.18 -13.52
C GLN A 64 -6.49 16.85 -12.37
N ARG A 65 -5.86 15.66 -12.38
CA ARG A 65 -4.95 15.21 -11.32
C ARG A 65 -3.47 15.23 -11.73
N GLU A 66 -3.12 14.97 -12.99
CA GLU A 66 -1.72 14.73 -13.44
C GLU A 66 -0.94 16.00 -13.83
N ARG A 67 -1.55 17.18 -13.77
CA ARG A 67 -0.87 18.45 -14.08
C ARG A 67 -0.97 19.38 -12.90
N THR A 68 0.11 20.12 -12.61
CA THR A 68 0.00 21.29 -11.74
C THR A 68 -1.06 22.20 -12.34
N LEU A 69 -2.17 22.36 -11.62
CA LEU A 69 -3.31 23.09 -12.14
C LEU A 69 -2.96 24.58 -12.26
N GLU A 70 -3.33 25.21 -13.37
CA GLU A 70 -3.22 26.67 -13.54
C GLU A 70 -4.02 27.43 -12.46
N ARG A 71 -5.02 26.75 -11.86
CA ARG A 71 -5.77 27.19 -10.68
C ARG A 71 -6.20 25.98 -9.85
N SER A 72 -5.99 26.02 -8.55
CA SER A 72 -6.47 25.00 -7.63
C SER A 72 -8.02 24.91 -7.61
N PHE A 73 -8.54 23.73 -7.28
CA PHE A 73 -9.96 23.45 -7.09
C PHE A 73 -10.60 24.32 -6.00
N VAL A 74 -9.80 24.70 -5.01
CA VAL A 74 -10.18 25.52 -3.86
C VAL A 74 -9.12 26.58 -3.62
N ASP A 75 -9.46 27.64 -2.91
CA ASP A 75 -8.58 28.78 -2.61
C ASP A 75 -7.90 28.70 -1.23
N ARG A 76 -8.16 27.63 -0.46
CA ARG A 76 -7.67 27.49 0.93
C ARG A 76 -7.24 26.06 1.26
N PRO A 77 -6.12 25.86 1.96
CA PRO A 77 -5.64 24.52 2.34
C PRO A 77 -6.61 23.80 3.29
N ALA A 78 -7.24 24.51 4.22
CA ALA A 78 -8.22 23.93 5.14
C ALA A 78 -9.44 23.34 4.41
N THR A 79 -9.93 24.03 3.38
CA THR A 79 -11.02 23.54 2.53
C THR A 79 -10.58 22.34 1.70
N LEU A 80 -9.35 22.37 1.16
CA LEU A 80 -8.80 21.25 0.39
C LEU A 80 -8.75 19.96 1.24
N VAL A 81 -8.19 20.08 2.45
CA VAL A 81 -8.06 18.99 3.41
C VAL A 81 -9.44 18.44 3.79
N LEU A 82 -10.41 19.32 4.06
CA LEU A 82 -11.78 18.92 4.37
C LEU A 82 -12.42 18.11 3.22
N LEU A 83 -12.40 18.65 2.00
CA LEU A 83 -13.07 18.00 0.86
C LEU A 83 -12.44 16.66 0.51
N ALA A 84 -11.11 16.58 0.53
CA ALA A 84 -10.39 15.37 0.17
C ALA A 84 -10.57 14.26 1.23
N THR A 85 -10.57 14.61 2.52
CA THR A 85 -10.75 13.62 3.60
C THR A 85 -12.20 13.13 3.68
N ILE A 86 -13.21 14.01 3.63
CA ILE A 86 -14.62 13.60 3.56
C ILE A 86 -14.87 12.76 2.30
N GLY A 87 -14.37 13.19 1.15
CA GLY A 87 -14.52 12.45 -0.10
C GLY A 87 -13.92 11.05 -0.05
N THR A 88 -12.78 10.90 0.63
CA THR A 88 -12.17 9.58 0.87
C THR A 88 -13.05 8.70 1.75
N ILE A 89 -13.66 9.26 2.79
CA ILE A 89 -14.57 8.54 3.68
C ILE A 89 -15.82 8.07 2.92
N CYS A 90 -16.44 8.95 2.11
CA CYS A 90 -17.55 8.55 1.22
C CYS A 90 -17.17 7.37 0.32
N VAL A 91 -15.95 7.37 -0.23
CA VAL A 91 -15.45 6.27 -1.07
C VAL A 91 -15.21 5.00 -0.27
N MET A 92 -14.64 5.09 0.93
CA MET A 92 -14.39 3.93 1.80
C MET A 92 -15.69 3.26 2.24
N GLU A 93 -16.71 4.04 2.56
CA GLU A 93 -18.01 3.56 3.03
C GLU A 93 -18.94 3.11 1.90
N HIS A 94 -18.63 3.45 0.65
CA HIS A 94 -19.41 3.03 -0.49
C HIS A 94 -19.42 1.49 -0.59
N PHE A 95 -20.60 0.88 -0.76
CA PHE A 95 -20.79 -0.58 -0.73
C PHE A 95 -19.92 -1.38 -1.72
N ARG A 96 -19.47 -0.76 -2.82
CA ARG A 96 -18.53 -1.39 -3.77
C ARG A 96 -17.12 -1.57 -3.19
N PHE A 97 -16.77 -0.81 -2.16
CA PHE A 97 -15.47 -0.76 -1.52
C PHE A 97 -15.45 -1.27 -0.08
N GLU A 98 -16.59 -1.71 0.48
CA GLU A 98 -16.75 -2.22 1.87
C GLU A 98 -15.67 -3.21 2.33
N ASN A 99 -15.07 -3.96 1.40
CA ASN A 99 -14.02 -4.94 1.67
C ASN A 99 -12.76 -4.71 0.83
N THR A 100 -12.54 -3.49 0.35
CA THR A 100 -11.36 -3.09 -0.42
C THR A 100 -10.38 -2.39 0.51
N PRO A 101 -9.19 -2.96 0.78
CA PRO A 101 -8.16 -2.26 1.53
C PRO A 101 -7.85 -0.90 0.88
N VAL A 102 -7.62 0.15 1.69
CA VAL A 102 -7.35 1.51 1.20
C VAL A 102 -6.25 1.53 0.12
N ARG A 103 -5.17 0.77 0.33
CA ARG A 103 -4.06 0.61 -0.62
C ARG A 103 -4.43 -0.02 -1.98
N ARG A 104 -5.59 -0.66 -2.10
CA ARG A 104 -6.13 -1.26 -3.33
C ARG A 104 -7.24 -0.43 -3.95
N ASN A 105 -7.69 0.62 -3.27
CA ASN A 105 -8.74 1.50 -3.76
C ASN A 105 -8.11 2.60 -4.63
N GLN A 106 -8.19 2.41 -5.94
CA GLN A 106 -7.60 3.34 -6.90
C GLN A 106 -8.23 4.74 -6.83
N VAL A 107 -9.51 4.83 -6.42
CA VAL A 107 -10.17 6.12 -6.25
C VAL A 107 -9.52 6.92 -5.12
N ILE A 108 -9.12 6.26 -4.02
CA ILE A 108 -8.41 6.92 -2.92
C ILE A 108 -7.03 7.39 -3.37
N HIS A 109 -6.32 6.60 -4.18
CA HIS A 109 -5.05 7.02 -4.79
C HIS A 109 -5.22 8.24 -5.69
N HIS A 110 -6.23 8.26 -6.55
CA HIS A 110 -6.53 9.43 -7.38
C HIS A 110 -6.90 10.68 -6.56
N ILE A 111 -7.66 10.52 -5.46
CA ILE A 111 -7.99 11.62 -4.54
C ILE A 111 -6.71 12.19 -3.92
N ARG A 112 -5.78 11.31 -3.52
CA ARG A 112 -4.48 11.70 -2.94
C ARG A 112 -3.60 12.44 -3.93
N GLU A 113 -3.49 11.96 -5.16
CA GLU A 113 -2.76 12.64 -6.24
C GLU A 113 -3.35 14.04 -6.48
N LEU A 114 -4.68 14.12 -6.60
CA LEU A 114 -5.38 15.39 -6.78
C LEU A 114 -5.14 16.33 -5.60
N PHE A 115 -5.20 15.82 -4.37
CA PHE A 115 -4.92 16.57 -3.15
C PHE A 115 -3.50 17.13 -3.14
N ALA A 116 -2.48 16.30 -3.37
CA ALA A 116 -1.08 16.71 -3.35
C ALA A 116 -0.81 17.82 -4.38
N ASN A 117 -1.32 17.66 -5.60
CA ASN A 117 -1.12 18.63 -6.67
C ASN A 117 -1.87 19.94 -6.43
N ASN A 118 -3.08 19.90 -5.86
CA ASN A 118 -3.78 21.12 -5.45
C ASN A 118 -3.09 21.84 -4.31
N LEU A 119 -2.54 21.10 -3.35
CA LEU A 119 -1.84 21.69 -2.22
C LEU A 119 -0.53 22.35 -2.67
N LEU A 120 0.24 21.71 -3.55
CA LEU A 120 1.41 22.31 -4.18
C LEU A 120 1.05 23.58 -4.96
N SER A 121 -0.03 23.57 -5.76
CA SER A 121 -0.52 24.79 -6.43
C SER A 121 -0.82 25.90 -5.42
N LEU A 122 -1.52 25.59 -4.32
CA LEU A 122 -1.84 26.58 -3.28
C LEU A 122 -0.58 27.12 -2.59
N ILE A 123 0.41 26.26 -2.32
CA ILE A 123 1.70 26.65 -1.73
C ILE A 123 2.46 27.60 -2.66
N ARG A 124 2.49 27.30 -3.97
CA ARG A 124 3.05 28.18 -5.00
C ARG A 124 2.35 29.53 -5.06
N GLU A 125 1.02 29.54 -5.02
CA GLU A 125 0.23 30.79 -5.02
C GLU A 125 0.43 31.62 -3.74
N TYR A 126 0.70 30.96 -2.61
CA TYR A 126 0.96 31.64 -1.34
C TYR A 126 2.31 32.36 -1.31
N ASP A 127 3.29 31.88 -2.08
CA ASP A 127 4.60 32.50 -2.33
C ASP A 127 5.35 32.89 -1.05
N ASP A 128 5.36 31.99 -0.06
CA ASP A 128 6.14 32.13 1.17
C ASP A 128 7.30 31.10 1.18
N PRO A 129 8.55 31.53 0.90
CA PRO A 129 9.72 30.67 0.92
C PRO A 129 9.89 29.89 2.22
N THR A 130 9.45 30.45 3.35
CA THR A 130 9.61 29.79 4.66
C THR A 130 8.73 28.55 4.80
N LEU A 131 7.66 28.43 4.01
CA LEU A 131 6.79 27.25 4.00
C LEU A 131 7.50 26.07 3.32
N TYR A 132 8.16 26.32 2.19
CA TYR A 132 9.02 25.33 1.53
C TYR A 132 10.17 24.88 2.43
N GLN A 133 10.78 25.81 3.18
CA GLN A 133 11.80 25.45 4.16
C GLN A 133 11.25 24.47 5.20
N ASP A 134 10.10 24.78 5.81
CA ASP A 134 9.49 23.92 6.84
C ASP A 134 9.11 22.53 6.28
N ILE A 135 8.64 22.44 5.03
CA ILE A 135 8.37 21.16 4.36
C ILE A 135 9.69 20.42 4.09
N ALA A 136 10.72 21.11 3.61
CA ALA A 136 12.05 20.55 3.33
C ALA A 136 12.73 20.00 4.61
N GLU A 137 12.50 20.60 5.78
CA GLU A 137 12.94 20.03 7.06
C GLU A 137 12.39 18.61 7.29
N VAL A 138 11.15 18.35 6.86
CA VAL A 138 10.51 17.04 7.01
C VAL A 138 10.99 16.06 5.94
N LEU A 139 11.11 16.50 4.69
CA LEU A 139 11.49 15.64 3.58
C LEU A 139 12.98 15.24 3.63
N TYR A 140 13.85 16.17 4.00
CA TYR A 140 15.30 15.99 3.89
C TYR A 140 16.03 15.92 5.23
N GLY A 141 15.32 16.13 6.33
CA GLY A 141 15.88 16.10 7.66
C GLY A 141 16.51 14.75 8.00
N LYS A 142 17.67 14.80 8.67
CA LYS A 142 18.32 13.59 9.19
C LYS A 142 17.53 13.06 10.39
N PRO A 143 17.40 11.74 10.54
CA PRO A 143 16.95 11.17 11.79
C PRO A 143 17.88 11.61 12.93
N PRO A 144 17.38 11.77 14.16
CA PRO A 144 18.21 12.14 15.31
C PRO A 144 19.36 11.14 15.49
N SER A 145 20.57 11.66 15.71
CA SER A 145 21.75 10.85 16.04
C SER A 145 21.82 10.53 17.53
N GLU A 146 22.80 9.72 17.97
CA GLU A 146 23.07 9.48 19.41
C GLU A 146 23.34 10.79 20.18
N ASP A 147 23.88 11.81 19.51
CA ASP A 147 24.13 13.15 20.06
C ASP A 147 22.88 14.07 20.00
N GLY A 148 21.74 13.56 19.53
CA GLY A 148 20.48 14.27 19.39
C GLY A 148 20.18 14.75 17.97
N PRO A 149 19.14 15.60 17.80
CA PRO A 149 18.75 16.15 16.50
C PRO A 149 19.83 17.08 15.95
N HIS A 150 19.86 17.25 14.62
CA HIS A 150 20.82 18.13 13.96
C HIS A 150 20.68 19.58 14.50
N PRO A 151 21.78 20.23 14.92
CA PRO A 151 21.71 21.60 15.42
C PRO A 151 21.53 22.59 14.26
N GLY A 152 20.33 23.17 14.15
CA GLY A 152 20.02 24.22 13.17
C GLY A 152 18.91 23.81 12.21
N ARG A 153 18.69 24.63 11.19
CA ARG A 153 17.76 24.33 10.09
C ARG A 153 18.44 23.44 9.05
N VAL A 154 17.73 22.44 8.57
CA VAL A 154 18.11 21.63 7.42
C VAL A 154 18.02 22.44 6.14
N CYS A 155 16.96 23.21 5.96
CA CYS A 155 16.79 24.08 4.81
C CYS A 155 17.09 25.54 5.16
N THR A 156 18.10 26.13 4.52
CA THR A 156 18.53 27.50 4.80
C THR A 156 17.95 28.55 3.88
N ASP A 157 17.55 28.19 2.65
CA ASP A 157 16.95 29.12 1.70
C ASP A 157 16.17 28.42 0.57
N VAL A 158 15.30 29.17 -0.13
CA VAL A 158 14.70 28.80 -1.41
C VAL A 158 15.08 29.87 -2.42
N THR A 159 16.02 29.55 -3.32
CA THR A 159 16.73 30.58 -4.07
C THR A 159 17.13 30.12 -5.47
N THR A 160 17.56 31.06 -6.29
CA THR A 160 18.21 30.77 -7.58
C THR A 160 19.71 30.61 -7.36
N MET A 161 20.36 29.70 -8.09
CA MET A 161 21.82 29.58 -8.02
C MET A 161 22.49 30.82 -8.64
N SER A 162 23.27 31.54 -7.84
CA SER A 162 24.10 32.67 -8.30
C SER A 162 25.20 32.18 -9.25
N GLN A 163 25.32 32.81 -10.43
CA GLN A 163 26.31 32.53 -11.50
C GLN A 163 27.79 32.57 -11.08
N SER A 164 28.12 32.93 -9.83
CA SER A 164 29.50 33.15 -9.38
C SER A 164 30.31 31.89 -9.04
N SER A 165 29.78 30.68 -9.27
CA SER A 165 30.45 29.42 -8.91
C SER A 165 30.77 28.49 -10.09
N THR A 166 30.51 28.91 -11.34
CA THR A 166 30.81 28.11 -12.54
C THR A 166 32.27 28.26 -12.99
N ASP A 167 33.19 27.71 -12.19
CA ASP A 167 34.49 27.29 -12.73
C ASP A 167 34.29 25.99 -13.53
N GLY A 168 33.84 26.12 -14.78
CA GLY A 168 34.16 25.16 -15.85
C GLY A 168 33.15 24.08 -16.26
N PHE A 169 31.85 24.27 -16.08
CA PHE A 169 30.84 23.44 -16.78
C PHE A 169 29.95 24.31 -17.67
N ASP A 170 30.00 24.02 -18.98
CA ASP A 170 29.29 24.71 -20.05
C ASP A 170 27.75 24.56 -19.94
N ASP A 171 27.06 25.68 -20.19
CA ASP A 171 25.71 25.82 -20.77
C ASP A 171 24.62 24.78 -20.41
N GLU A 172 23.89 24.99 -19.30
CA GLU A 172 22.42 24.75 -19.27
C GLU A 172 21.68 25.33 -18.04
N PHE A 173 22.17 26.40 -17.39
CA PHE A 173 21.43 27.01 -16.29
C PHE A 173 20.26 27.86 -16.81
N LYS A 174 19.03 27.39 -16.62
CA LYS A 174 17.83 28.24 -16.75
C LYS A 174 17.89 29.29 -15.64
N GLU A 175 18.17 30.54 -15.99
CA GLU A 175 18.39 31.70 -15.09
C GLU A 175 17.27 31.94 -14.05
N ASP A 176 16.10 31.31 -14.20
CA ASP A 176 14.93 31.45 -13.33
C ASP A 176 14.57 30.19 -12.50
N THR A 177 15.43 29.17 -12.45
CA THR A 177 15.13 27.93 -11.71
C THR A 177 15.33 28.11 -10.21
N LEU A 178 14.28 27.81 -9.42
CA LEU A 178 14.34 27.82 -7.95
C LEU A 178 14.88 26.49 -7.43
N TYR A 179 15.65 26.59 -6.34
CA TYR A 179 16.27 25.46 -5.65
C TYR A 179 16.02 25.56 -4.14
N ILE A 180 15.89 24.40 -3.50
CA ILE A 180 15.97 24.25 -2.04
C ILE A 180 17.46 24.19 -1.65
N GLU A 181 17.93 25.14 -0.84
CA GLU A 181 19.30 25.17 -0.35
C GLU A 181 19.44 24.45 1.00
N ILE A 182 20.27 23.41 1.03
CA ILE A 182 20.54 22.60 2.21
C ILE A 182 22.05 22.58 2.48
N PRO A 183 22.54 23.10 3.62
CA PRO A 183 23.96 23.04 3.95
C PRO A 183 24.44 21.59 4.00
N MET A 184 25.66 21.31 3.52
CA MET A 184 26.19 19.93 3.54
C MET A 184 26.23 19.31 4.94
N ALA A 185 26.37 20.13 5.99
CA ALA A 185 26.32 19.67 7.37
C ALA A 185 24.94 19.04 7.71
N ALA A 186 23.87 19.57 7.14
CA ALA A 186 22.50 19.11 7.34
C ALA A 186 22.05 18.07 6.30
N ALA A 187 22.66 18.06 5.11
CA ALA A 187 22.28 17.21 3.98
C ALA A 187 22.26 15.71 4.30
N SER A 188 21.11 15.06 4.04
CA SER A 188 20.92 13.62 4.10
C SER A 188 21.03 12.98 2.71
N ARG A 189 20.99 11.64 2.62
CA ARG A 189 20.94 10.95 1.31
C ARG A 189 19.69 11.31 0.51
N ALA A 190 18.58 11.65 1.18
CA ALA A 190 17.34 12.06 0.53
C ALA A 190 17.48 13.37 -0.28
N CYS A 191 18.55 14.16 -0.06
CA CYS A 191 18.81 15.36 -0.83
C CYS A 191 19.33 15.10 -2.25
N LEU A 192 19.66 13.85 -2.61
CA LEU A 192 20.24 13.49 -3.90
C LEU A 192 19.14 13.08 -4.89
N THR A 193 18.82 13.97 -5.83
CA THR A 193 17.80 13.74 -6.87
C THR A 193 18.47 13.43 -8.20
N ARG A 194 17.82 12.63 -9.05
CA ARG A 194 18.39 12.10 -10.30
C ARG A 194 17.38 12.17 -11.46
N THR A 195 17.86 12.27 -12.69
CA THR A 195 17.00 12.23 -13.90
C THR A 195 16.34 10.86 -14.06
N THR A 196 15.06 10.84 -14.40
CA THR A 196 14.25 9.61 -14.56
C THR A 196 14.31 8.97 -15.95
N ASP A 197 14.90 9.64 -16.96
CA ASP A 197 14.62 9.35 -18.37
C ASP A 197 15.57 8.35 -19.08
N GLU A 198 16.57 7.77 -18.39
CA GLU A 198 17.49 6.79 -18.99
C GLU A 198 17.69 5.54 -18.13
N ALA A 199 16.61 4.78 -17.89
CA ALA A 199 16.70 3.50 -17.21
C ALA A 199 17.25 2.39 -18.14
N THR A 200 18.49 1.94 -17.92
CA THR A 200 19.06 0.72 -18.55
C THR A 200 19.42 -0.40 -17.56
N SER A 201 19.29 -0.18 -16.24
CA SER A 201 19.34 -1.23 -15.20
C SER A 201 18.80 -0.74 -13.85
N ALA A 202 18.58 -1.66 -12.91
CA ALA A 202 17.95 -1.44 -11.60
C ALA A 202 18.85 -0.78 -10.53
N GLU A 203 20.16 -0.66 -10.76
CA GLU A 203 21.07 0.08 -9.87
C GLU A 203 21.26 1.51 -10.39
N GLU A 204 20.92 2.49 -9.55
CA GLU A 204 21.27 3.92 -9.62
C GLU A 204 21.86 4.47 -10.94
N THR A 205 21.04 4.70 -11.96
CA THR A 205 21.51 5.46 -13.14
C THR A 205 20.49 6.50 -13.60
N GLY A 206 20.68 7.70 -13.07
CA GLY A 206 20.22 8.96 -13.62
C GLY A 206 21.26 10.02 -13.27
N GLU A 207 21.45 11.01 -14.15
CA GLU A 207 22.34 12.14 -13.87
C GLU A 207 21.85 12.83 -12.59
N ILE A 208 22.78 13.08 -11.66
CA ILE A 208 22.46 13.77 -10.42
C ILE A 208 22.03 15.18 -10.77
N ARG A 209 20.78 15.53 -10.42
CA ARG A 209 20.20 16.85 -10.64
C ARG A 209 20.54 17.81 -9.50
N THR A 210 20.72 17.29 -8.27
CA THR A 210 21.18 18.07 -7.12
C THR A 210 22.56 18.69 -7.38
N GLN A 211 22.65 20.01 -7.24
CA GLN A 211 23.89 20.74 -7.46
C GLN A 211 24.63 20.97 -6.15
N LEU A 212 25.97 21.02 -6.21
CA LEU A 212 26.83 21.34 -5.07
C LEU A 212 27.52 22.68 -5.33
N ALA A 213 27.25 23.68 -4.49
CA ALA A 213 27.98 24.94 -4.50
C ALA A 213 28.01 25.56 -3.10
N ASN A 214 29.01 26.40 -2.80
CA ASN A 214 29.08 27.17 -1.54
C ASN A 214 28.89 26.34 -0.25
N ASN A 215 29.31 25.06 -0.24
CA ASN A 215 29.12 24.13 0.88
C ASN A 215 27.64 23.79 1.19
N SER A 216 26.77 23.94 0.19
CA SER A 216 25.35 23.60 0.20
C SER A 216 24.98 22.73 -0.99
N LEU A 217 23.98 21.86 -0.81
CA LEU A 217 23.26 21.18 -1.87
C LEU A 217 22.09 22.05 -2.31
N TYR A 218 21.86 22.10 -3.63
CA TYR A 218 20.76 22.82 -4.26
C TYR A 218 19.88 21.80 -5.00
N ILE A 219 18.70 21.55 -4.45
CA ILE A 219 17.73 20.59 -4.99
C ILE A 219 16.74 21.35 -5.87
N PRO A 220 16.56 20.97 -7.16
CA PRO A 220 15.58 21.61 -8.02
C PRO A 220 14.17 21.57 -7.41
N ILE A 221 13.41 22.67 -7.52
CA ILE A 221 12.06 22.73 -6.95
C ILE A 221 11.12 21.64 -7.51
N GLU A 222 11.32 21.22 -8.76
CA GLU A 222 10.55 20.15 -9.40
C GLU A 222 10.78 18.79 -8.72
N ASP A 223 12.02 18.51 -8.29
CA ASP A 223 12.33 17.26 -7.58
C ASP A 223 11.78 17.31 -6.15
N PHE A 224 11.86 18.46 -5.47
CA PHE A 224 11.21 18.68 -4.17
C PHE A 224 9.70 18.40 -4.21
N GLU A 225 9.03 18.80 -5.29
CA GLU A 225 7.60 18.55 -5.46
C GLU A 225 7.29 17.08 -5.71
N THR A 226 8.19 16.37 -6.39
CA THR A 226 8.09 14.91 -6.59
C THR A 226 8.24 14.19 -5.25
N ASP A 227 9.27 14.52 -4.47
CA ASP A 227 9.49 13.97 -3.12
C ASP A 227 8.31 14.28 -2.20
N TYR A 228 7.72 15.47 -2.33
CA TYR A 228 6.52 15.84 -1.58
C TYR A 228 5.30 15.01 -1.96
N GLN A 229 5.09 14.72 -3.25
CA GLN A 229 3.98 13.86 -3.70
C GLN A 229 4.08 12.46 -3.10
N GLU A 230 5.29 11.91 -2.97
CA GLU A 230 5.53 10.63 -2.28
C GLU A 230 5.21 10.74 -0.78
N TYR A 231 5.72 11.78 -0.11
CA TYR A 231 5.42 12.04 1.30
C TYR A 231 3.93 12.26 1.58
N ALA A 232 3.21 12.87 0.63
CA ALA A 232 1.79 13.16 0.74
C ALA A 232 0.95 11.89 0.95
N GLU A 233 1.46 10.70 0.62
CA GLU A 233 0.89 9.41 1.06
C GLU A 233 0.68 9.35 2.56
N THR A 234 1.78 9.50 3.29
CA THR A 234 1.82 9.38 4.73
C THR A 234 1.09 10.55 5.37
N GLY A 235 1.33 11.76 4.87
CA GLY A 235 0.66 12.98 5.34
C GLY A 235 -0.86 12.89 5.20
N PHE A 236 -1.35 12.51 4.02
CA PHE A 236 -2.79 12.39 3.78
C PHE A 236 -3.44 11.30 4.62
N SER A 237 -2.76 10.16 4.82
CA SER A 237 -3.27 9.11 5.71
C SER A 237 -3.46 9.61 7.15
N SER A 238 -2.54 10.44 7.64
CA SER A 238 -2.67 11.09 8.96
C SER A 238 -3.90 12.00 9.03
N LEU A 239 -4.14 12.84 8.03
CA LEU A 239 -5.32 13.71 7.98
C LEU A 239 -6.61 12.89 7.93
N ARG A 240 -6.68 11.89 7.03
CA ARG A 240 -7.83 11.01 6.87
C ARG A 240 -8.18 10.31 8.18
N SER A 241 -7.20 9.75 8.89
CA SER A 241 -7.43 9.05 10.16
C SER A 241 -8.07 9.97 11.20
N VAL A 242 -7.60 11.22 11.32
CA VAL A 242 -8.21 12.16 12.27
C VAL A 242 -9.63 12.52 11.84
N GLN A 243 -9.89 12.74 10.55
CA GLN A 243 -11.25 13.03 10.07
C GLN A 243 -12.21 11.85 10.30
N GLU A 244 -11.73 10.62 10.13
CA GLU A 244 -12.49 9.40 10.37
C GLU A 244 -12.88 9.24 11.85
N ASP A 245 -11.97 9.58 12.76
CA ASP A 245 -12.22 9.56 14.21
C ASP A 245 -13.17 10.68 14.68
N GLU A 246 -13.14 11.83 14.01
CA GLU A 246 -13.99 12.99 14.35
C GLU A 246 -15.42 12.88 13.83
N LEU A 247 -15.63 12.21 12.69
CA LEU A 247 -16.97 12.06 12.11
C LEU A 247 -17.78 10.99 12.86
N GLY A 248 -18.92 11.40 13.39
CA GLY A 248 -19.88 10.50 14.03
C GLY A 248 -20.49 9.50 13.05
N GLU A 249 -21.06 8.42 13.57
CA GLU A 249 -21.79 7.43 12.76
C GLU A 249 -22.97 8.05 12.01
N ASP A 250 -23.68 9.00 12.63
CA ASP A 250 -24.81 9.71 12.01
C ASP A 250 -24.37 10.57 10.81
N GLU A 251 -23.22 11.24 10.93
CA GLU A 251 -22.67 12.10 9.87
C GLU A 251 -22.18 11.28 8.69
N ARG A 252 -21.47 10.19 8.96
CA ARG A 252 -21.01 9.21 7.97
C ARG A 252 -22.18 8.56 7.23
N SER A 253 -23.19 8.11 7.99
CA SER A 253 -24.44 7.59 7.43
C SER A 253 -25.17 8.61 6.56
N TRP A 254 -25.20 9.88 6.98
CA TRP A 254 -25.81 10.95 6.19
C TRP A 254 -25.03 11.20 4.89
N LEU A 255 -23.71 11.28 4.95
CA LEU A 255 -22.86 11.46 3.77
C LEU A 255 -23.10 10.32 2.77
N THR A 256 -22.98 9.07 3.21
CA THR A 256 -23.15 7.89 2.36
C THR A 256 -24.57 7.76 1.79
N ALA A 257 -25.60 8.23 2.50
CA ALA A 257 -26.99 8.18 2.03
C ALA A 257 -27.35 9.30 1.03
N ASN A 258 -26.67 10.45 1.09
CA ASN A 258 -26.99 11.63 0.28
C ASN A 258 -26.01 11.87 -0.86
N GLU A 259 -24.83 11.28 -0.80
CA GLU A 259 -23.86 11.25 -1.90
C GLU A 259 -24.47 10.50 -3.10
N THR A 260 -24.40 11.12 -4.28
CA THR A 260 -24.92 10.57 -5.53
C THR A 260 -23.90 10.55 -6.67
N ALA A 261 -23.08 11.58 -6.82
CA ALA A 261 -22.23 11.77 -8.00
C ALA A 261 -21.02 10.81 -8.06
N ILE A 262 -20.38 10.56 -6.92
CA ILE A 262 -19.31 9.57 -6.69
C ILE A 262 -19.89 8.17 -6.94
N SER A 263 -21.01 7.82 -6.32
CA SER A 263 -21.72 6.55 -6.54
C SER A 263 -22.02 6.33 -8.03
N ASP A 264 -22.57 7.36 -8.69
CA ASP A 264 -22.82 7.37 -10.13
C ASP A 264 -21.55 7.14 -10.95
N ARG A 265 -20.44 7.77 -10.55
CA ARG A 265 -19.16 7.67 -11.25
C ARG A 265 -18.56 6.27 -11.11
N ILE A 266 -18.64 5.69 -9.92
CA ILE A 266 -18.25 4.31 -9.63
C ILE A 266 -19.07 3.34 -10.49
N GLU A 267 -20.39 3.46 -10.47
CA GLU A 267 -21.27 2.58 -11.25
C GLU A 267 -21.08 2.73 -12.76
N ARG A 268 -20.79 3.94 -13.26
CA ARG A 268 -20.44 4.15 -14.67
C ARG A 268 -19.11 3.48 -15.05
N ALA A 269 -18.11 3.54 -14.18
CA ALA A 269 -16.84 2.83 -14.40
C ALA A 269 -17.05 1.32 -14.45
N ILE A 270 -17.84 0.74 -13.52
CA ILE A 270 -18.21 -0.68 -13.54
C ILE A 270 -18.96 -1.04 -14.83
N ARG A 271 -20.00 -0.27 -15.19
CA ARG A 271 -20.80 -0.51 -16.40
C ARG A 271 -19.97 -0.43 -17.68
N GLY A 272 -18.95 0.43 -17.68
CA GLY A 272 -18.00 0.59 -18.78
C GLY A 272 -16.88 -0.45 -18.81
N GLY A 273 -16.78 -1.32 -17.80
CA GLY A 273 -15.70 -2.28 -17.67
C GLY A 273 -14.34 -1.65 -17.28
N HIS A 274 -14.35 -0.43 -16.74
CA HIS A 274 -13.16 0.32 -16.34
C HIS A 274 -12.76 0.04 -14.89
N TYR A 275 -12.53 -1.23 -14.56
CA TYR A 275 -12.20 -1.69 -13.21
C TYR A 275 -10.87 -1.12 -12.72
N GLU A 276 -9.93 -0.89 -13.64
CA GLU A 276 -8.64 -0.25 -13.39
C GLU A 276 -8.75 1.16 -12.81
N LYS A 277 -9.90 1.83 -12.98
CA LYS A 277 -10.14 3.17 -12.41
C LYS A 277 -10.63 3.13 -10.97
N LEU A 278 -11.08 1.96 -10.51
CA LEU A 278 -11.70 1.76 -9.21
C LEU A 278 -10.79 1.00 -8.27
N TRP A 279 -10.07 0.02 -8.80
CA TRP A 279 -9.20 -0.84 -8.03
C TRP A 279 -7.84 -1.00 -8.66
N GLN A 280 -6.80 -0.92 -7.84
CA GLN A 280 -5.43 -1.22 -8.24
C GLN A 280 -5.22 -2.72 -8.10
N ASN A 281 -4.92 -3.38 -9.22
CA ASN A 281 -4.56 -4.79 -9.29
C ASN A 281 -5.63 -5.74 -8.68
N TRP A 282 -6.88 -5.61 -9.13
CA TRP A 282 -8.02 -6.32 -8.53
C TRP A 282 -8.91 -6.99 -9.59
N ASP A 283 -9.10 -8.30 -9.48
CA ASP A 283 -9.91 -9.11 -10.41
C ASP A 283 -11.25 -9.53 -9.78
N GLN A 284 -12.37 -9.09 -10.38
CA GLN A 284 -13.72 -9.47 -9.98
C GLN A 284 -13.97 -10.98 -10.06
N GLY A 285 -13.29 -11.69 -10.97
CA GLY A 285 -13.37 -13.14 -11.12
C GLY A 285 -12.78 -13.90 -9.93
N GLN A 286 -11.81 -13.31 -9.23
CA GLN A 286 -11.13 -13.96 -8.12
C GLN A 286 -12.04 -14.11 -6.89
N ARG A 287 -12.94 -13.15 -6.63
CA ARG A 287 -13.92 -13.25 -5.53
C ARG A 287 -14.98 -14.32 -5.80
N LEU A 288 -15.50 -14.35 -7.03
CA LEU A 288 -16.44 -15.38 -7.47
C LEU A 288 -15.81 -16.79 -7.33
N VAL A 289 -14.56 -16.94 -7.76
CA VAL A 289 -13.83 -18.22 -7.65
C VAL A 289 -13.58 -18.61 -6.20
N ARG A 290 -13.25 -17.67 -5.31
CA ARG A 290 -13.10 -17.94 -3.87
C ARG A 290 -14.42 -18.44 -3.26
N LEU A 291 -15.52 -17.72 -3.46
CA LEU A 291 -16.84 -18.13 -2.98
C LEU A 291 -17.23 -19.52 -3.50
N LEU A 292 -17.05 -19.76 -4.80
CA LEU A 292 -17.34 -21.07 -5.39
C LEU A 292 -16.46 -22.16 -4.79
N ARG A 293 -15.17 -21.92 -4.53
CA ARG A 293 -14.29 -22.89 -3.89
C ARG A 293 -14.70 -23.18 -2.45
N SER A 294 -15.01 -22.17 -1.65
CA SER A 294 -15.48 -22.35 -0.28
C SER A 294 -16.77 -23.17 -0.25
N ALA A 295 -17.74 -22.82 -1.11
CA ALA A 295 -19.00 -23.56 -1.24
C ALA A 295 -18.82 -25.00 -1.74
N ILE A 296 -17.93 -25.24 -2.71
CA ILE A 296 -17.60 -26.58 -3.19
C ILE A 296 -16.91 -27.39 -2.09
N SER A 297 -15.97 -26.79 -1.36
CA SER A 297 -15.20 -27.48 -0.30
C SER A 297 -16.05 -27.83 0.91
N ALA A 298 -17.03 -26.99 1.24
CA ALA A 298 -18.03 -27.26 2.28
C ALA A 298 -19.09 -28.30 1.84
N SER A 299 -19.19 -28.59 0.54
CA SER A 299 -20.18 -29.54 0.01
C SER A 299 -19.63 -30.97 0.00
N PRO A 300 -20.38 -31.96 0.53
CA PRO A 300 -19.96 -33.36 0.47
C PRO A 300 -20.15 -34.00 -0.91
N ASN A 301 -20.84 -33.32 -1.84
CA ASN A 301 -21.32 -33.92 -3.09
C ASN A 301 -20.51 -33.54 -4.33
N ILE A 302 -19.66 -32.52 -4.23
CA ILE A 302 -18.87 -32.01 -5.36
C ILE A 302 -17.45 -31.69 -4.89
N GLN A 303 -16.49 -31.74 -5.81
CA GLN A 303 -15.09 -31.50 -5.49
C GLN A 303 -14.50 -30.39 -6.35
N VAL A 304 -13.60 -29.60 -5.75
CA VAL A 304 -12.85 -28.59 -6.49
C VAL A 304 -11.98 -29.31 -7.53
N GLY A 305 -11.76 -28.68 -8.70
CA GLY A 305 -10.99 -29.29 -9.78
C GLY A 305 -11.77 -30.27 -10.66
N GLU A 306 -13.02 -30.59 -10.34
CA GLU A 306 -13.89 -31.41 -11.19
C GLU A 306 -14.90 -30.57 -11.99
N PHE A 307 -15.43 -31.14 -13.07
CA PHE A 307 -16.47 -30.53 -13.88
C PHE A 307 -17.86 -30.78 -13.27
N HIS A 308 -18.55 -29.70 -12.94
CA HIS A 308 -19.89 -29.71 -12.36
C HIS A 308 -20.88 -28.94 -13.23
N THR A 309 -22.15 -29.31 -13.19
CA THR A 309 -23.22 -28.51 -13.79
C THR A 309 -23.47 -27.25 -12.97
N SER A 310 -24.05 -26.20 -13.57
CA SER A 310 -24.43 -25.00 -12.82
C SER A 310 -25.52 -25.26 -11.77
N LYS A 311 -26.20 -26.40 -11.86
CA LYS A 311 -27.16 -26.85 -10.83
C LYS A 311 -26.42 -27.38 -9.61
N GLU A 312 -25.45 -28.28 -9.80
CA GLU A 312 -24.64 -28.82 -8.70
C GLU A 312 -23.86 -27.73 -7.98
N LEU A 313 -23.32 -26.75 -8.72
CA LEU A 313 -22.66 -25.58 -8.13
C LEU A 313 -23.64 -24.69 -7.34
N TYR A 314 -24.86 -24.51 -7.82
CA TYR A 314 -25.88 -23.77 -7.08
C TYR A 314 -26.32 -24.51 -5.81
N ASP A 315 -26.52 -25.83 -5.88
CA ASP A 315 -26.92 -26.63 -4.74
C ASP A 315 -25.84 -26.59 -3.63
N ALA A 316 -24.55 -26.49 -4.00
CA ALA A 316 -23.46 -26.27 -3.05
C ALA A 316 -23.46 -24.85 -2.46
N LEU A 317 -23.68 -23.81 -3.27
CA LEU A 317 -23.82 -22.43 -2.80
C LEU A 317 -25.04 -22.24 -1.89
N GLU A 318 -26.14 -22.95 -2.15
CA GLU A 318 -27.37 -22.88 -1.35
C GLU A 318 -27.21 -23.55 0.03
N ALA A 319 -26.35 -24.56 0.12
CA ALA A 319 -26.04 -25.26 1.36
C ALA A 319 -24.86 -24.64 2.14
N TYR A 320 -24.11 -23.72 1.53
CA TYR A 320 -22.94 -23.08 2.12
C TYR A 320 -23.34 -21.99 3.12
N ASP A 321 -22.77 -22.04 4.32
CA ASP A 321 -22.93 -21.00 5.34
C ASP A 321 -21.80 -19.97 5.18
N PRO A 322 -22.09 -18.73 4.73
CA PRO A 322 -21.06 -17.75 4.44
C PRO A 322 -20.37 -17.27 5.72
N GLU A 323 -19.05 -17.23 5.71
CA GLU A 323 -18.24 -16.80 6.86
C GLU A 323 -18.15 -15.27 6.97
N THR A 324 -18.49 -14.56 5.88
CA THR A 324 -18.41 -13.10 5.81
C THR A 324 -19.65 -12.47 5.17
N ASN A 325 -19.95 -11.23 5.57
CA ASN A 325 -21.03 -10.42 4.95
C ASN A 325 -20.84 -10.27 3.42
N GLY A 326 -19.59 -10.30 2.94
CA GLY A 326 -19.25 -10.21 1.52
C GLY A 326 -19.60 -11.48 0.72
N GLU A 327 -19.47 -12.65 1.33
CA GLU A 327 -19.93 -13.92 0.76
C GLU A 327 -21.46 -13.99 0.77
N GLU A 328 -22.10 -13.55 1.86
CA GLU A 328 -23.56 -13.49 1.97
C GLU A 328 -24.18 -12.60 0.87
N ALA A 329 -23.58 -11.43 0.62
CA ALA A 329 -24.02 -10.53 -0.44
C ALA A 329 -23.84 -11.12 -1.86
N GLN A 330 -22.77 -11.87 -2.09
CA GLN A 330 -22.55 -12.55 -3.38
C GLN A 330 -23.49 -13.74 -3.58
N LEU A 331 -23.77 -14.51 -2.53
CA LEU A 331 -24.76 -15.60 -2.55
C LEU A 331 -26.14 -15.09 -2.95
N ARG A 332 -26.56 -13.93 -2.42
CA ARG A 332 -27.83 -13.27 -2.81
C ARG A 332 -27.92 -12.96 -4.32
N GLN A 333 -26.78 -12.72 -4.99
CA GLN A 333 -26.73 -12.48 -6.43
C GLN A 333 -26.81 -13.77 -7.26
N LEU A 334 -26.41 -14.90 -6.66
CA LEU A 334 -26.42 -16.24 -7.27
C LEU A 334 -27.71 -17.01 -6.99
N SER A 335 -28.85 -16.31 -7.05
CA SER A 335 -30.21 -16.77 -6.68
C SER A 335 -30.75 -18.06 -7.34
N ASN A 336 -30.10 -18.63 -8.34
CA ASN A 336 -30.48 -19.90 -8.99
C ASN A 336 -29.39 -20.42 -9.96
N HIS A 337 -29.47 -21.68 -10.37
CA HIS A 337 -28.55 -22.32 -11.32
C HIS A 337 -28.35 -21.56 -12.67
N ARG A 338 -29.32 -20.74 -13.12
CA ARG A 338 -29.15 -19.93 -14.35
C ARG A 338 -28.30 -18.69 -14.09
N SER A 339 -28.44 -18.07 -12.91
CA SER A 339 -27.59 -16.97 -12.48
C SER A 339 -26.14 -17.43 -12.32
N VAL A 340 -25.90 -18.61 -11.72
CA VAL A 340 -24.56 -19.23 -11.64
C VAL A 340 -23.96 -19.44 -13.05
N ALA A 341 -24.71 -20.05 -13.97
CA ALA A 341 -24.25 -20.25 -15.35
C ALA A 341 -23.90 -18.93 -16.07
N LYS A 342 -24.76 -17.92 -15.93
CA LYS A 342 -24.54 -16.59 -16.55
C LYS A 342 -23.32 -15.91 -15.96
N THR A 343 -23.15 -15.95 -14.64
CA THR A 343 -22.02 -15.35 -13.95
C THR A 343 -20.71 -16.05 -14.33
N LEU A 344 -20.68 -17.38 -14.42
CA LEU A 344 -19.51 -18.13 -14.89
C LEU A 344 -19.17 -17.83 -16.35
N ALA A 345 -20.17 -17.75 -17.24
CA ALA A 345 -19.95 -17.40 -18.64
C ALA A 345 -19.36 -15.98 -18.81
N ASN A 346 -19.77 -15.03 -17.96
CA ASN A 346 -19.22 -13.68 -17.97
C ASN A 346 -17.79 -13.59 -17.41
N ASN A 347 -17.31 -14.63 -16.72
CA ASN A 347 -15.96 -14.70 -16.14
C ASN A 347 -15.13 -15.84 -16.79
N GLU A 348 -15.46 -16.27 -18.01
CA GLU A 348 -14.76 -17.36 -18.70
C GLU A 348 -13.27 -17.05 -18.96
N SER A 349 -12.90 -15.76 -19.03
CA SER A 349 -11.50 -15.34 -19.16
C SER A 349 -10.67 -15.59 -17.89
N HIS A 350 -11.29 -15.92 -16.76
CA HIS A 350 -10.59 -16.15 -15.51
C HIS A 350 -9.88 -17.51 -15.52
N GLN A 351 -8.58 -17.53 -15.20
CA GLN A 351 -7.71 -18.72 -15.30
C GLN A 351 -8.20 -19.97 -14.55
N SER A 352 -8.96 -19.78 -13.47
CA SER A 352 -9.50 -20.88 -12.66
C SER A 352 -10.87 -21.40 -13.12
N ILE A 353 -11.46 -20.81 -14.18
CA ILE A 353 -12.77 -21.19 -14.71
C ILE A 353 -12.57 -21.85 -16.07
N THR A 354 -12.95 -23.12 -16.19
CA THR A 354 -13.02 -23.82 -17.48
C THR A 354 -14.46 -24.20 -17.78
N ILE A 355 -14.95 -23.86 -18.98
CA ILE A 355 -16.31 -24.17 -19.41
C ILE A 355 -16.28 -25.20 -20.53
N GLU A 356 -16.80 -26.39 -20.26
CA GLU A 356 -16.95 -27.43 -21.27
C GLU A 356 -18.36 -27.37 -21.88
N ARG A 357 -18.39 -27.19 -23.21
CA ARG A 357 -19.63 -27.05 -24.02
C ARG A 357 -19.90 -28.25 -24.93
N SER A 358 -19.19 -29.36 -24.72
CA SER A 358 -19.23 -30.55 -25.58
C SER A 358 -20.53 -31.37 -25.41
N GLY A 359 -21.28 -31.16 -24.33
CA GLY A 359 -22.49 -31.89 -23.97
C GLY A 359 -23.82 -31.15 -24.21
N ARG A 360 -24.93 -31.80 -23.84
CA ARG A 360 -26.29 -31.23 -23.88
C ARG A 360 -26.53 -30.15 -22.82
N VAL A 361 -25.68 -30.13 -21.79
CA VAL A 361 -25.64 -29.16 -20.68
C VAL A 361 -24.18 -28.75 -20.52
N ASN A 362 -23.93 -27.45 -20.33
CA ASN A 362 -22.59 -26.95 -20.04
C ASN A 362 -22.16 -27.43 -18.65
N THR A 363 -20.91 -27.86 -18.55
CA THR A 363 -20.24 -28.16 -17.30
C THR A 363 -19.13 -27.14 -17.07
N TYR A 364 -18.83 -26.90 -15.80
CA TYR A 364 -17.95 -25.85 -15.33
C TYR A 364 -16.98 -26.48 -14.35
N GLN A 365 -15.69 -26.26 -14.57
CA GLN A 365 -14.65 -26.66 -13.65
C GLN A 365 -14.12 -25.41 -12.96
N ILE A 366 -14.17 -25.42 -11.64
CA ILE A 366 -13.49 -24.44 -10.79
C ILE A 366 -12.22 -25.14 -10.33
N ALA A 367 -11.08 -24.78 -10.91
CA ALA A 367 -9.81 -25.40 -10.56
C ALA A 367 -9.53 -25.25 -9.05
N HIS A 368 -8.79 -26.19 -8.46
CA HIS A 368 -8.22 -26.04 -7.11
C HIS A 368 -7.59 -24.66 -6.97
N SER A 369 -7.44 -24.18 -5.74
CA SER A 369 -6.33 -23.27 -5.47
C SER A 369 -5.02 -24.01 -5.73
N SER A 370 -4.70 -24.32 -7.00
CA SER A 370 -3.39 -23.92 -7.45
C SER A 370 -3.42 -22.41 -7.22
N SER A 371 -2.58 -21.92 -6.34
CA SER A 371 -2.59 -20.52 -5.89
C SER A 371 -2.30 -19.54 -7.05
N GLY A 372 -2.54 -19.88 -8.32
CA GLY A 372 -1.93 -19.22 -9.48
C GLY A 372 -0.41 -19.13 -9.38
N ALA A 373 0.16 -19.73 -8.33
CA ALA A 373 1.46 -19.44 -7.84
C ALA A 373 2.34 -20.53 -8.40
N ARG A 374 3.36 -20.09 -9.11
CA ARG A 374 4.33 -20.96 -9.71
C ARG A 374 5.00 -21.77 -8.59
N PRO A 375 5.10 -23.10 -8.73
CA PRO A 375 5.86 -23.91 -7.78
C PRO A 375 7.34 -23.52 -7.87
N ILE A 376 8.04 -23.63 -6.74
CA ILE A 376 9.50 -23.53 -6.64
C ILE A 376 10.00 -24.91 -6.25
N GLU A 377 10.87 -25.47 -7.08
CA GLU A 377 11.67 -26.63 -6.70
C GLU A 377 12.82 -26.11 -5.84
N VAL A 378 13.02 -26.68 -4.65
CA VAL A 378 14.04 -26.22 -3.70
C VAL A 378 15.06 -27.34 -3.54
N ASP A 379 16.09 -27.31 -4.38
CA ASP A 379 17.21 -28.24 -4.35
C ASP A 379 18.31 -27.70 -3.40
N ASP A 380 18.53 -26.39 -3.42
CA ASP A 380 19.45 -25.65 -2.56
C ASP A 380 18.71 -24.53 -1.80
N LEU A 381 19.25 -24.05 -0.67
CA LEU A 381 18.59 -23.01 0.13
C LEU A 381 18.47 -21.66 -0.60
N GLU A 382 19.36 -21.42 -1.57
CA GLU A 382 19.34 -20.27 -2.46
C GLU A 382 18.08 -20.20 -3.34
N ASP A 383 17.43 -21.33 -3.61
CA ASP A 383 16.21 -21.38 -4.43
C ASP A 383 15.02 -20.70 -3.73
N LEU A 384 15.06 -20.58 -2.40
CA LEU A 384 14.05 -19.82 -1.65
C LEU A 384 13.97 -18.36 -2.13
N PHE A 385 15.07 -17.80 -2.62
CA PHE A 385 15.14 -16.42 -3.10
C PHE A 385 14.50 -16.22 -4.48
N GLU A 386 14.00 -17.28 -5.12
CA GLU A 386 13.04 -17.13 -6.22
C GLU A 386 11.73 -16.47 -5.77
N LEU A 387 11.38 -16.55 -4.48
CA LEU A 387 10.30 -15.77 -3.91
C LEU A 387 10.66 -14.28 -3.95
N PRO A 388 9.87 -13.43 -4.62
CA PRO A 388 10.18 -12.00 -4.71
C PRO A 388 10.34 -11.30 -3.36
N CYS A 389 9.60 -11.76 -2.33
CA CYS A 389 9.74 -11.23 -0.98
C CYS A 389 11.04 -11.64 -0.28
N LEU A 390 11.61 -12.81 -0.63
CA LEU A 390 12.92 -13.21 -0.12
C LEU A 390 14.05 -12.57 -0.94
N ALA A 391 13.87 -12.35 -2.25
CA ALA A 391 14.79 -11.55 -3.05
C ALA A 391 14.92 -10.12 -2.52
N ALA A 392 13.79 -9.45 -2.26
CA ALA A 392 13.78 -8.11 -1.66
C ALA A 392 14.38 -8.09 -0.24
N LEU A 393 14.17 -9.17 0.53
CA LEU A 393 14.85 -9.34 1.81
C LEU A 393 16.36 -9.52 1.63
N ASP A 394 16.82 -10.30 0.65
CA ASP A 394 18.25 -10.49 0.34
C ASP A 394 18.94 -9.16 0.03
N GLU A 395 18.34 -8.35 -0.85
CA GLU A 395 18.82 -7.02 -1.21
C GLU A 395 18.96 -6.13 0.02
N ARG A 396 17.92 -6.07 0.88
CA ARG A 396 18.00 -5.33 2.14
C ARG A 396 19.13 -5.83 3.03
N LEU A 397 19.26 -7.15 3.18
CA LEU A 397 20.24 -7.74 4.10
C LEU A 397 21.69 -7.59 3.61
N GLN A 398 21.92 -7.23 2.35
CA GLN A 398 23.24 -6.81 1.89
C GLN A 398 23.64 -5.43 2.45
N GLU A 399 22.67 -4.56 2.72
CA GLU A 399 22.91 -3.17 3.13
C GLU A 399 22.67 -2.92 4.62
N GLU A 400 21.67 -3.58 5.19
CA GLU A 400 21.21 -3.40 6.56
C GLU A 400 21.32 -4.70 7.38
N LYS A 401 21.44 -4.54 8.70
CA LYS A 401 21.36 -5.69 9.61
C LYS A 401 19.91 -6.19 9.70
N PRO A 402 19.68 -7.51 9.81
CA PRO A 402 18.35 -8.09 9.91
C PRO A 402 17.69 -7.65 11.21
N VAL A 403 16.38 -7.47 11.19
CA VAL A 403 15.61 -7.62 12.43
C VAL A 403 15.46 -9.10 12.75
N ARG A 404 15.35 -9.43 14.04
CA ARG A 404 15.31 -10.83 14.52
C ARG A 404 14.28 -11.70 13.76
N LYS A 405 13.13 -11.11 13.41
CA LYS A 405 12.04 -11.79 12.71
C LYS A 405 12.37 -12.18 11.27
N ASP A 406 13.26 -11.45 10.59
CA ASP A 406 13.69 -11.77 9.22
C ASP A 406 14.42 -13.12 9.21
N LEU A 407 15.40 -13.29 10.11
CA LEU A 407 16.15 -14.53 10.27
C LEU A 407 15.26 -15.68 10.71
N PHE A 408 14.35 -15.41 11.65
CA PHE A 408 13.45 -16.42 12.17
C PHE A 408 12.55 -16.97 11.07
N ASN A 409 12.06 -16.12 10.17
CA ASN A 409 11.21 -16.60 9.10
C ASN A 409 11.94 -17.56 8.14
N ILE A 410 13.19 -17.25 7.78
CA ILE A 410 14.02 -18.14 6.94
C ILE A 410 14.24 -19.48 7.66
N VAL A 411 14.59 -19.46 8.95
CA VAL A 411 14.75 -20.69 9.76
C VAL A 411 13.48 -21.53 9.72
N ARG A 412 12.31 -20.91 9.90
CA ARG A 412 11.01 -21.62 9.87
C ARG A 412 10.72 -22.25 8.51
N MET A 413 10.97 -21.52 7.42
CA MET A 413 10.80 -22.07 6.07
C MET A 413 11.71 -23.27 5.86
N VAL A 414 12.99 -23.15 6.19
CA VAL A 414 13.98 -24.23 6.00
C VAL A 414 13.61 -25.47 6.80
N MET A 415 13.18 -25.31 8.05
CA MET A 415 12.76 -26.44 8.88
C MET A 415 11.58 -27.23 8.31
N TRP A 416 10.76 -26.63 7.44
CA TRP A 416 9.64 -27.30 6.80
C TRP A 416 9.95 -27.86 5.42
N LEU A 417 11.14 -27.63 4.86
CA LEU A 417 11.51 -28.22 3.57
C LEU A 417 11.74 -29.74 3.72
N PRO A 418 11.39 -30.55 2.70
CA PRO A 418 11.44 -32.02 2.79
C PRO A 418 12.80 -32.57 3.19
N GLN A 419 13.89 -31.97 2.71
CA GLN A 419 15.26 -32.40 2.99
C GLN A 419 15.69 -32.21 4.45
N TYR A 420 14.98 -31.37 5.24
CA TYR A 420 15.31 -31.12 6.64
C TYR A 420 14.34 -31.78 7.64
N GLN A 421 13.29 -32.47 7.18
CA GLN A 421 12.34 -33.16 8.07
C GLN A 421 13.00 -34.29 8.88
N ASP A 422 13.94 -35.01 8.26
CA ASP A 422 14.70 -36.11 8.88
C ASP A 422 16.15 -35.73 9.23
N ALA A 423 16.55 -34.48 8.97
CA ALA A 423 17.90 -34.01 9.23
C ALA A 423 18.11 -33.71 10.72
N SER A 424 19.35 -33.83 11.19
CA SER A 424 19.70 -33.36 12.53
C SER A 424 19.68 -31.83 12.58
N LEU A 425 19.35 -31.27 13.76
CA LEU A 425 19.39 -29.82 13.95
C LEU A 425 20.79 -29.25 13.69
N GLU A 426 21.85 -30.01 14.00
CA GLU A 426 23.23 -29.63 13.70
C GLU A 426 23.49 -29.49 12.19
N GLU A 427 22.95 -30.39 11.35
CA GLU A 427 23.03 -30.29 9.89
C GLU A 427 22.25 -29.08 9.37
N THR A 428 21.00 -28.87 9.84
CA THR A 428 20.21 -27.69 9.47
C THR A 428 20.90 -26.38 9.84
N ILE A 429 21.60 -26.34 10.98
CA ILE A 429 22.37 -25.17 11.41
C ILE A 429 23.54 -24.89 10.47
N ASP A 430 24.26 -25.93 10.03
CA ASP A 430 25.42 -25.76 9.13
C ASP A 430 24.99 -25.15 7.79
N ASP A 431 23.89 -25.64 7.22
CA ASP A 431 23.36 -25.12 5.95
C ASP A 431 22.80 -23.70 6.09
N LEU A 432 22.10 -23.39 7.19
CA LEU A 432 21.66 -22.03 7.49
C LEU A 432 22.83 -21.07 7.76
N GLN A 433 23.91 -21.53 8.38
CA GLN A 433 25.14 -20.74 8.58
C GLN A 433 25.79 -20.42 7.24
N ASN A 434 25.89 -21.40 6.34
CA ASN A 434 26.37 -21.18 4.98
C ASN A 434 25.49 -20.16 4.25
N LEU A 435 24.16 -20.31 4.28
CA LEU A 435 23.26 -19.35 3.66
C LEU A 435 23.46 -17.95 4.24
N PHE A 436 23.51 -17.82 5.57
CA PHE A 436 23.60 -16.53 6.24
C PHE A 436 24.96 -15.84 6.05
N SER A 437 26.02 -16.61 5.74
CA SER A 437 27.35 -16.07 5.42
C SER A 437 27.38 -15.17 4.17
N ARG A 438 26.32 -15.20 3.35
CA ARG A 438 26.16 -14.34 2.17
C ARG A 438 26.02 -12.85 2.51
N TRP A 439 25.69 -12.50 3.76
CA TRP A 439 25.45 -11.11 4.15
C TRP A 439 26.58 -10.53 5.01
N PRO A 440 26.94 -9.23 4.83
CA PRO A 440 28.13 -8.65 5.46
C PRO A 440 28.09 -8.56 7.00
N TRP A 441 26.90 -8.65 7.60
CA TRP A 441 26.71 -8.57 9.04
C TRP A 441 26.77 -9.92 9.75
N HIS A 442 26.91 -11.01 9.01
CA HIS A 442 26.91 -12.36 9.57
C HIS A 442 28.01 -12.54 10.62
N ASP A 443 27.61 -13.00 11.81
CA ASP A 443 28.50 -13.39 12.89
C ASP A 443 28.16 -14.83 13.28
N PRO A 444 29.06 -15.80 13.08
CA PRO A 444 28.74 -17.21 13.25
C PRO A 444 28.17 -17.56 14.63
N GLU A 445 28.72 -16.97 15.70
CA GLU A 445 28.30 -17.27 17.07
C GLU A 445 26.91 -16.69 17.38
N ILE A 446 26.68 -15.43 17.00
CA ILE A 446 25.38 -14.76 17.21
C ILE A 446 24.30 -15.44 16.37
N THR A 447 24.60 -15.72 15.12
CA THR A 447 23.67 -16.33 14.18
C THR A 447 23.32 -17.76 14.58
N GLU A 448 24.28 -18.56 15.05
CA GLU A 448 24.03 -19.93 15.52
C GLU A 448 23.10 -19.91 16.73
N TYR A 449 23.31 -18.97 17.65
CA TYR A 449 22.43 -18.76 18.79
C TYR A 449 21.00 -18.42 18.35
N GLN A 450 20.81 -17.53 17.37
CA GLN A 450 19.48 -17.17 16.88
C GLN A 450 18.77 -18.34 16.19
N ILE A 451 19.48 -19.15 15.39
CA ILE A 451 18.92 -20.34 14.73
C ILE A 451 18.44 -21.33 15.80
N LYS A 452 19.30 -21.68 16.76
CA LYS A 452 18.96 -22.58 17.88
C LYS A 452 17.79 -22.06 18.70
N TYR A 453 17.76 -20.75 18.94
CA TYR A 453 16.67 -20.10 19.64
C TYR A 453 15.36 -20.37 18.90
N GLU A 454 15.25 -20.05 17.61
CA GLU A 454 14.00 -20.21 16.89
C GLU A 454 13.62 -21.67 16.66
N ALA A 455 14.57 -22.55 16.30
CA ALA A 455 14.29 -23.96 16.08
C ALA A 455 13.72 -24.67 17.33
N ARG A 456 14.19 -24.27 18.53
CA ARG A 456 13.74 -24.83 19.81
C ARG A 456 12.61 -24.03 20.45
N ARG A 457 11.80 -23.32 19.67
CA ARG A 457 10.72 -22.47 20.19
C ARG A 457 9.63 -23.29 20.91
N GLY A 458 9.21 -24.42 20.34
CA GLY A 458 8.23 -25.33 20.96
C GLY A 458 8.71 -25.96 22.26
N GLU A 459 10.00 -26.33 22.35
CA GLU A 459 10.62 -26.86 23.58
C GLU A 459 10.66 -25.84 24.73
N ARG A 460 10.56 -24.55 24.41
CA ARG A 460 10.60 -23.44 25.38
C ARG A 460 9.20 -22.98 25.81
N GLY A 461 8.16 -23.71 25.42
CA GLY A 461 6.77 -23.40 25.76
C GLY A 461 6.21 -22.17 25.05
N ILE A 462 6.81 -21.77 23.93
CA ILE A 462 6.30 -20.68 23.09
C ILE A 462 5.60 -21.32 21.89
N GLY A 463 4.30 -21.56 22.01
CA GLY A 463 3.52 -22.38 21.07
C GLY A 463 3.34 -23.83 21.59
N PRO A 464 2.69 -24.71 20.81
CA PRO A 464 2.45 -26.09 21.23
C PRO A 464 3.76 -26.87 21.42
N GLU A 465 3.87 -27.58 22.55
CA GLU A 465 5.07 -28.32 22.92
C GLU A 465 5.41 -29.39 21.88
N GLY A 466 6.65 -29.39 21.37
CA GLY A 466 7.11 -30.33 20.34
C GLY A 466 6.71 -30.01 18.89
N THR A 467 6.13 -28.83 18.62
CA THR A 467 5.80 -28.43 17.23
C THR A 467 6.88 -27.60 16.56
N THR A 468 7.07 -27.81 15.26
CA THR A 468 7.93 -26.99 14.40
C THR A 468 7.27 -25.62 14.19
N PRO A 469 8.01 -24.51 14.34
CA PRO A 469 7.45 -23.18 14.16
C PRO A 469 7.02 -22.94 12.70
N LEU A 470 5.79 -22.44 12.50
CA LEU A 470 5.22 -22.20 11.18
C LEU A 470 5.86 -20.99 10.47
N PRO A 471 6.18 -21.08 9.16
CA PRO A 471 6.66 -19.93 8.39
C PRO A 471 5.66 -18.77 8.46
N MET A 472 6.13 -17.54 8.26
CA MET A 472 5.21 -16.42 8.13
C MET A 472 4.46 -16.54 6.81
N ASN A 473 3.13 -16.45 6.85
CA ASN A 473 2.32 -16.44 5.65
C ASN A 473 2.49 -15.12 4.88
N CYS A 474 1.95 -15.08 3.66
CA CYS A 474 2.03 -13.88 2.83
C CYS A 474 1.31 -12.68 3.46
N ASP A 475 0.35 -12.87 4.37
CA ASP A 475 -0.43 -11.81 5.02
C ASP A 475 0.25 -11.25 6.28
N ASN A 476 1.37 -11.83 6.71
CA ASN A 476 2.07 -11.41 7.91
C ASN A 476 2.68 -10.01 7.74
N ASP A 477 2.43 -9.10 8.69
CA ASP A 477 2.90 -7.71 8.66
C ASP A 477 4.42 -7.56 8.46
N ASP A 478 5.21 -8.46 9.07
CA ASP A 478 6.67 -8.41 8.91
C ASP A 478 7.09 -8.87 7.51
N MET A 479 6.39 -9.83 6.90
CA MET A 479 6.62 -10.26 5.50
C MET A 479 6.11 -9.27 4.47
N GLN A 480 5.04 -8.53 4.79
CA GLN A 480 4.48 -7.52 3.91
C GLN A 480 5.47 -6.39 3.59
N ARG A 481 6.47 -6.14 4.44
CA ARG A 481 7.54 -5.14 4.21
C ARG A 481 8.38 -5.43 2.96
N TYR A 482 8.50 -6.70 2.60
CA TYR A 482 9.30 -7.17 1.47
C TYR A 482 8.45 -7.61 0.29
N CYS A 483 7.12 -7.57 0.43
CA CYS A 483 6.20 -8.09 -0.56
C CYS A 483 6.01 -7.08 -1.71
N ILE A 484 6.11 -7.56 -2.95
CA ILE A 484 5.77 -6.79 -4.16
C ILE A 484 4.25 -6.66 -4.40
N GLY A 485 3.44 -7.08 -3.43
CA GLY A 485 1.99 -7.26 -3.52
C GLY A 485 1.60 -8.68 -3.93
N GLN A 486 0.75 -9.35 -3.14
CA GLN A 486 0.33 -10.74 -3.38
C GLN A 486 -0.39 -10.98 -4.72
N ASP A 487 -1.01 -9.94 -5.23
CA ASP A 487 -1.67 -9.82 -6.53
C ASP A 487 -0.70 -9.67 -7.71
N GLN A 488 0.50 -9.13 -7.47
CA GLN A 488 1.58 -9.02 -8.46
C GLN A 488 2.58 -10.17 -8.35
N CYS A 489 2.62 -10.83 -7.20
CA CYS A 489 3.51 -11.94 -6.93
C CYS A 489 2.98 -13.20 -7.58
N PRO A 490 3.69 -13.80 -8.56
CA PRO A 490 3.30 -15.06 -9.15
C PRO A 490 3.63 -16.25 -8.24
N TYR A 491 3.91 -16.01 -6.95
CA TYR A 491 4.29 -17.00 -5.95
C TYR A 491 3.50 -16.80 -4.65
N SER A 492 3.40 -17.84 -3.83
CA SER A 492 2.83 -17.80 -2.47
C SER A 492 3.70 -18.64 -1.54
N ILE A 493 4.02 -18.17 -0.34
CA ILE A 493 4.88 -18.92 0.59
C ILE A 493 4.33 -20.33 0.85
N TYR A 494 3.04 -20.44 1.18
CA TYR A 494 2.38 -21.73 1.41
C TYR A 494 1.89 -22.42 0.13
N GLY A 495 1.99 -21.78 -1.02
CA GLY A 495 1.49 -22.33 -2.28
C GLY A 495 2.57 -22.65 -3.32
N SER A 496 3.80 -22.18 -3.10
CA SER A 496 4.94 -22.31 -4.01
C SER A 496 6.06 -23.17 -3.44
N LEU A 497 6.25 -23.18 -2.13
CA LEU A 497 7.30 -23.98 -1.49
C LEU A 497 6.81 -25.41 -1.24
N PRO A 498 7.71 -26.42 -1.33
CA PRO A 498 7.35 -27.82 -1.25
C PRO A 498 7.18 -28.30 0.21
N PHE A 499 6.37 -27.60 1.00
CA PHE A 499 6.11 -27.98 2.38
C PHE A 499 5.25 -29.26 2.46
N PRO A 500 5.49 -30.15 3.44
CA PRO A 500 4.73 -31.39 3.62
C PRO A 500 3.33 -31.13 4.19
N ASP A 501 2.40 -32.07 3.96
CA ASP A 501 1.00 -32.01 4.43
C ASP A 501 0.90 -31.78 5.95
N ASP A 502 1.82 -32.35 6.74
CA ASP A 502 1.90 -32.19 8.20
C ASP A 502 2.02 -30.71 8.65
N MET A 503 2.58 -29.83 7.81
CA MET A 503 2.65 -28.40 8.07
C MET A 503 1.27 -27.74 8.02
N TYR A 504 0.46 -28.15 7.03
CA TYR A 504 -0.89 -27.63 6.82
C TYR A 504 -1.86 -28.16 7.88
N ASP A 505 -1.70 -29.41 8.32
CA ASP A 505 -2.45 -29.97 9.45
C ASP A 505 -2.25 -29.14 10.74
N GLN A 506 -1.09 -28.51 10.91
CA GLN A 506 -0.80 -27.62 12.05
C GLN A 506 -1.47 -26.22 11.92
N LEU A 507 -1.81 -25.79 10.70
CA LEU A 507 -2.60 -24.56 10.47
C LEU A 507 -4.07 -24.78 10.84
N ASP A 508 -4.65 -25.91 10.42
CA ASP A 508 -6.06 -26.25 10.65
C ASP A 508 -6.38 -26.53 12.14
N GLY A 509 -5.37 -26.84 12.95
CA GLY A 509 -5.52 -27.07 14.40
C GLY A 509 -5.40 -25.82 15.29
N ASN A 510 -5.17 -24.62 14.73
CA ASN A 510 -4.74 -23.42 15.47
C ASN A 510 -5.64 -22.17 15.24
N ASP A 511 -6.95 -22.34 15.08
CA ASP A 511 -7.94 -21.26 14.88
C ASP A 511 -7.97 -20.16 15.99
N ASP A 512 -7.32 -20.37 17.13
CA ASP A 512 -7.34 -19.46 18.29
C ASP A 512 -6.20 -18.40 18.32
N TRP A 513 -5.32 -18.32 17.31
CA TRP A 513 -4.09 -17.51 17.40
C TRP A 513 -3.79 -16.54 16.23
N PHE A 514 -4.72 -16.35 15.29
CA PHE A 514 -4.61 -15.29 14.26
C PHE A 514 -5.28 -13.99 14.70
#